data_AF-A0A329SQ95-F1
#
_entry.id   AF-A0A329SQ95-F1
#
_cell.length_a   1.000
_cell.length_b   1.000
_cell.length_c   1.000
_cell.angle_alpha   90.00
_cell.angle_beta   90.00
_cell.angle_gamma   90.00
#
_symmetry.space_group_name_H-M   'P 1'
#
loop_
_entity.id
_entity.type
_entity.pdbx_description
1 polymer ?
#
loop_
_entity_poly.entity_id
_entity_poly.type
_entity_poly.pdbx_seq_one_letter_code
_entity_poly.pdbx_strand_id
1 'polypeptide(L)'
;MMHYKLLTISYEDAMVALGGSANMTKAAWSKNDEFIFHVEGPAAYQAQARFNALLEKCVRTTPRDLTLTKGYRYSSDPTENGLQNTQERALPRRGKTI
;
A
#
# COMPACT_ATOMS: atom_id res chain seq x y z
N MET A 1 -19.19 13.96 -1.34
CA MET A 1 -18.10 13.16 -1.95
C MET A 1 -17.43 12.35 -0.85
N MET A 2 -17.06 11.09 -1.09
CA MET A 2 -16.41 10.23 -0.08
C MET A 2 -15.01 10.75 0.22
N HIS A 3 -14.68 10.98 1.49
CA HIS A 3 -13.40 11.60 1.89
C HIS A 3 -12.78 10.93 3.13
N TYR A 4 -13.15 9.68 3.41
CA TYR A 4 -12.61 8.90 4.52
C TYR A 4 -11.26 8.28 4.15
N LYS A 5 -10.27 8.38 5.04
CA LYS A 5 -9.01 7.63 4.97
C LYS A 5 -8.85 6.88 6.28
N LEU A 6 -9.03 5.57 6.19
CA LEU A 6 -8.99 4.65 7.32
C LEU A 6 -8.41 3.33 6.81
N LEU A 7 -7.44 2.79 7.54
CA LEU A 7 -6.91 1.45 7.37
C LEU A 7 -7.09 0.71 8.68
N THR A 8 -7.83 -0.40 8.65
CA THR A 8 -7.98 -1.30 9.79
C THR A 8 -7.23 -2.60 9.52
N ILE A 9 -6.52 -3.10 10.52
CA ILE A 9 -5.74 -4.34 10.45
C ILE A 9 -6.18 -5.22 11.61
N SER A 10 -6.66 -6.42 11.31
CA SER A 10 -7.01 -7.43 12.31
C SER A 10 -5.91 -8.46 12.40
N TYR A 11 -5.44 -8.71 13.61
CA TYR A 11 -4.59 -9.84 13.98
C TYR A 11 -5.44 -10.89 14.70
N GLU A 12 -4.82 -12.00 15.11
CA GLU A 12 -5.51 -13.08 15.84
C GLU A 12 -6.13 -12.57 17.15
N ASP A 13 -5.36 -11.83 17.96
CA ASP A 13 -5.79 -11.36 19.28
C ASP A 13 -5.95 -9.84 19.40
N ALA A 14 -5.74 -9.10 18.30
CA ALA A 14 -5.65 -7.64 18.35
C ALA A 14 -6.21 -6.98 17.10
N MET A 15 -6.55 -5.70 17.24
CA MET A 15 -6.95 -4.86 16.12
C MET A 15 -6.32 -3.49 16.22
N VAL A 16 -5.89 -2.99 15.07
CA VAL A 16 -5.29 -1.67 14.89
C VAL A 16 -6.11 -0.90 13.85
N ALA A 17 -6.31 0.40 14.08
CA ALA A 17 -6.85 1.31 13.09
C ALA A 17 -5.96 2.53 12.93
N LEU A 18 -5.66 2.86 11.68
CA LEU A 18 -4.92 4.04 11.25
C LEU A 18 -5.88 4.95 10.50
N GLY A 19 -6.02 6.18 10.96
CA GLY A 19 -6.85 7.20 10.31
C GLY A 19 -6.08 8.49 10.14
N GLY A 20 -6.57 9.39 9.28
CA GLY A 20 -5.90 10.68 9.09
C GLY A 20 -6.24 11.38 7.79
N SER A 21 -5.33 12.25 7.36
CA SER A 21 -5.42 12.98 6.10
C SER A 21 -4.86 12.19 4.91
N ALA A 22 -3.92 11.27 5.19
CA ALA A 22 -3.16 10.55 4.18
C ALA A 22 -4.04 9.68 3.27
N ASN A 23 -4.04 9.99 1.98
CA ASN A 23 -4.63 9.11 0.96
C ASN A 23 -3.72 7.90 0.67
N MET A 24 -4.27 6.84 0.08
CA MET A 24 -3.48 5.73 -0.46
C MET A 24 -2.88 6.12 -1.82
N THR A 25 -2.02 7.14 -1.84
CA THR A 25 -1.37 7.67 -3.05
C THR A 25 0.10 7.92 -2.81
N LYS A 26 0.91 7.86 -3.86
CA LYS A 26 2.36 8.12 -3.77
C LYS A 26 2.67 9.46 -3.11
N ALA A 27 1.93 10.52 -3.45
CA ALA A 27 2.17 11.86 -2.90
C ALA A 27 1.96 11.91 -1.37
N ALA A 28 0.88 11.32 -0.86
CA ALA A 28 0.61 11.25 0.58
C ALA A 28 1.65 10.42 1.35
N TRP A 29 2.28 9.45 0.68
CA TRP A 29 3.26 8.56 1.29
C TRP A 29 4.71 9.05 1.18
N SER A 30 5.00 10.01 0.30
CA SER A 30 6.39 10.39 0.00
C SER A 30 6.67 11.90 -0.01
N LYS A 31 5.65 12.76 0.00
CA LYS A 31 5.85 14.21 -0.23
C LYS A 31 4.99 15.10 0.64
N ASN A 32 3.71 14.79 0.78
CA ASN A 32 2.80 15.65 1.51
C ASN A 32 3.05 15.54 3.02
N ASP A 33 2.88 16.65 3.72
CA ASP A 33 2.73 16.63 5.16
C ASP A 33 1.34 16.10 5.49
N GLU A 34 1.29 14.86 5.99
CA GLU A 34 0.06 14.19 6.35
C GLU A 34 0.00 13.95 7.86
N PHE A 35 -1.19 14.10 8.43
CA PHE A 35 -1.46 13.71 9.80
C PHE A 35 -2.03 12.29 9.83
N ILE A 36 -1.45 11.43 10.66
CA ILE A 36 -1.91 10.06 10.89
C ILE A 36 -2.05 9.86 12.40
N PHE A 37 -3.19 9.34 12.81
CA PHE A 37 -3.40 8.83 14.16
C PHE A 37 -3.56 7.32 14.14
N HIS A 38 -3.12 6.71 15.22
CA HIS A 38 -3.11 5.28 15.44
C HIS A 38 -3.92 4.96 16.69
N VAL A 39 -4.83 3.99 16.60
CA VAL A 39 -5.60 3.49 17.73
C VAL A 39 -5.61 1.97 17.75
N GLU A 40 -5.58 1.40 18.94
CA GLU A 40 -5.63 -0.03 19.18
C GLU A 40 -6.83 -0.41 20.06
N GLY A 41 -7.07 -1.72 20.16
CA GLY A 41 -8.03 -2.27 21.11
C GLY A 41 -9.46 -1.81 20.82
N PRO A 42 -10.29 -1.51 21.85
CA PRO A 42 -11.72 -1.23 21.68
C PRO A 42 -12.04 -0.15 20.63
N ALA A 43 -11.20 0.88 20.51
CA ALA A 43 -11.39 1.95 19.53
C ALA A 43 -11.20 1.46 18.09
N ALA A 44 -10.23 0.57 17.85
CA ALA A 44 -10.01 -0.02 16.54
C ALA A 44 -11.18 -0.92 16.11
N TYR A 45 -11.73 -1.71 17.03
CA TYR A 45 -12.94 -2.50 16.78
C TYR A 45 -14.15 -1.63 16.44
N GLN A 46 -14.32 -0.49 17.12
CA GLN A 46 -15.39 0.48 16.79
C GLN A 46 -15.20 1.09 15.40
N ALA A 47 -13.95 1.42 15.02
CA ALA A 47 -13.64 1.93 13.69
C ALA A 47 -14.00 0.91 12.59
N GLN A 48 -13.66 -0.36 12.79
CA GLN A 48 -14.04 -1.46 11.89
C GLN A 48 -15.56 -1.61 11.78
N ALA A 49 -16.28 -1.63 12.91
CA ALA A 49 -17.72 -1.78 12.91
C ALA A 49 -18.42 -0.67 12.12
N ARG A 50 -17.95 0.58 12.27
CA ARG A 50 -18.44 1.72 11.47
C ARG A 50 -18.11 1.57 9.99
N PHE A 51 -16.93 1.06 9.65
CA PHE A 51 -16.56 0.78 8.27
C PHE A 51 -17.46 -0.30 7.65
N ASN A 52 -17.75 -1.38 8.37
CA ASN A 52 -18.65 -2.44 7.90
C ASN A 52 -20.06 -1.91 7.63
N ALA A 53 -20.62 -1.12 8.54
CA ALA A 53 -21.93 -0.49 8.37
C ALA A 53 -21.98 0.48 7.16
N LEU A 54 -20.84 1.09 6.80
CA LEU A 54 -20.72 1.90 5.59
C LEU A 54 -20.66 1.01 4.34
N LEU A 55 -19.89 -0.08 4.39
CA LEU A 55 -19.72 -1.02 3.28
C LEU A 55 -21.05 -1.66 2.86
N GLU A 56 -21.92 -1.97 3.81
CA GLU A 56 -23.28 -2.51 3.55
C GLU A 56 -24.14 -1.56 2.70
N LYS A 57 -23.87 -0.25 2.76
CA LYS A 57 -24.58 0.77 1.99
C LYS A 57 -23.93 1.05 0.64
N CYS A 58 -22.74 0.49 0.38
CA CYS A 58 -22.03 0.70 -0.87
C CYS A 58 -22.55 -0.23 -1.97
N VAL A 59 -22.64 0.31 -3.19
CA VAL A 59 -22.88 -0.52 -4.38
C VAL A 59 -21.60 -1.30 -4.67
N ARG A 60 -21.71 -2.64 -4.71
CA ARG A 60 -20.58 -3.50 -5.07
C ARG A 60 -20.18 -3.24 -6.51
N THR A 61 -18.96 -2.76 -6.71
CA THR A 61 -18.33 -2.60 -8.02
C THR A 61 -17.56 -3.87 -8.36
N THR A 62 -18.21 -5.03 -8.33
CA THR A 62 -17.56 -6.29 -8.73
C THR A 62 -17.06 -6.12 -10.16
N PRO A 63 -15.74 -6.08 -10.39
CA PRO A 63 -15.21 -5.93 -11.73
C PRO A 63 -15.58 -7.21 -12.49
N ARG A 64 -16.29 -7.07 -13.61
CA ARG A 64 -16.55 -8.20 -14.52
C ARG A 64 -15.28 -8.63 -15.26
N ASP A 65 -14.27 -7.76 -15.26
CA ASP A 65 -12.99 -7.94 -15.90
C ASP A 65 -11.90 -7.46 -14.94
N LEU A 66 -11.05 -8.40 -14.49
CA LEU A 66 -9.89 -8.14 -13.65
C LEU A 66 -8.60 -8.06 -14.49
N THR A 67 -8.70 -8.00 -15.82
CA THR A 67 -7.53 -7.78 -16.66
C THR A 67 -6.87 -6.47 -16.26
N LEU A 68 -5.54 -6.53 -16.10
CA LEU A 68 -4.71 -5.38 -15.82
C LEU A 68 -5.07 -4.26 -16.79
N THR A 69 -5.64 -3.18 -16.26
CA THR A 69 -5.88 -1.99 -17.07
C THR A 69 -4.53 -1.51 -17.56
N LYS A 70 -4.34 -1.46 -18.88
CA LYS A 70 -3.11 -0.92 -19.50
C LYS A 70 -2.83 0.43 -18.83
N GLY A 71 -1.68 0.54 -18.18
CA GLY A 71 -1.35 1.69 -17.32
C GLY A 71 -1.67 3.01 -17.99
N TYR A 72 -2.55 3.80 -17.39
CA TYR A 72 -2.77 5.18 -17.81
C TYR A 72 -1.55 6.03 -17.40
N ARG A 73 -1.31 7.16 -18.07
CA ARG A 73 -0.14 8.05 -17.87
C ARG A 73 0.06 8.60 -16.45
N TYR A 74 -0.82 8.27 -15.50
CA TYR A 74 -0.76 8.64 -14.09
C TYR A 74 -0.54 7.43 -13.16
N SER A 75 -0.43 6.22 -13.70
CA SER A 75 -0.05 5.03 -12.96
C SER A 75 1.47 4.96 -12.88
N SER A 76 2.01 4.52 -11.75
CA SER A 76 3.44 4.18 -11.64
C SER A 76 3.74 3.02 -12.57
N ASP A 77 4.73 3.19 -13.46
CA ASP A 77 5.24 2.12 -14.29
C ASP A 77 5.74 0.95 -13.41
N PRO A 78 5.50 -0.31 -13.82
CA PRO A 78 6.05 -1.45 -13.12
C PRO A 78 7.57 -1.40 -13.19
N THR A 79 8.23 -1.43 -12.03
CA THR A 79 9.68 -1.58 -11.96
C THR A 79 10.05 -2.98 -12.43
N GLU A 80 10.58 -3.13 -13.65
CA GLU A 80 11.24 -4.37 -14.08
C GLU A 80 12.53 -4.55 -13.30
N ASN A 81 12.45 -5.13 -12.11
CA ASN A 81 13.61 -5.62 -11.38
C ASN A 81 13.32 -7.03 -10.88
N GLY A 82 13.62 -8.01 -11.71
CA GLY A 82 13.59 -9.40 -11.29
C GLY A 82 13.63 -10.38 -12.44
N LEU A 83 14.82 -10.58 -13.02
CA LEU A 83 15.35 -11.87 -13.49
C LEU A 83 16.64 -11.60 -14.27
N GLN A 84 17.78 -11.54 -13.56
CA GLN A 84 19.10 -12.03 -14.00
C GLN A 84 20.15 -11.67 -12.94
N ASN A 85 20.16 -12.41 -11.84
CA ASN A 85 21.35 -12.57 -11.02
C ASN A 85 21.52 -14.07 -10.76
N THR A 86 22.09 -14.78 -11.74
CA THR A 86 22.89 -15.99 -11.46
C THR A 86 23.83 -16.22 -12.63
N GLN A 87 25.08 -15.77 -12.48
CA GLN A 87 26.26 -16.49 -12.98
C GLN A 87 27.49 -15.96 -12.22
N GLU A 88 27.86 -16.68 -11.16
CA GLU A 88 29.24 -16.72 -10.71
C GLU A 88 30.14 -17.07 -11.91
N ARG A 89 31.22 -16.29 -12.12
CA ARG A 89 32.56 -16.84 -12.41
C ARG A 89 33.64 -15.76 -12.40
N ALA A 90 34.55 -15.95 -11.44
CA ALA A 90 36.00 -15.74 -11.50
C ALA A 90 36.59 -14.35 -11.79
N LEU A 91 37.21 -13.79 -10.75
CA LEU A 91 38.26 -12.76 -10.80
C LEU A 91 39.40 -13.13 -11.78
N PRO A 92 40.03 -12.11 -12.39
CA PRO A 92 41.48 -12.07 -12.39
C PRO A 92 42.03 -10.75 -11.83
N ARG A 93 42.98 -10.88 -10.91
CA ARG A 93 43.82 -9.81 -10.39
C ARG A 93 44.74 -9.28 -11.50
N ARG A 94 44.75 -7.96 -11.73
CA ARG A 94 45.83 -7.16 -12.31
C ARG A 94 45.67 -5.78 -11.67
N GLY A 95 46.57 -5.24 -10.87
CA GLY A 95 48.03 -5.18 -10.96
C GLY A 95 48.37 -3.70 -10.86
N LYS A 96 48.54 -3.18 -9.63
CA LYS A 96 49.06 -1.82 -9.40
C LYS A 96 50.54 -1.83 -9.78
N THR A 97 50.95 -0.91 -10.63
CA THR A 97 52.36 -0.53 -10.77
C THR A 97 52.50 0.90 -10.25
N ILE A 98 53.63 1.11 -9.58
CA ILE A 98 54.02 2.25 -8.72
C ILE A 98 53.97 3.57 -9.48
#